data_AF-A0A3D5JWM9-F1
#
_entry.id   AF-A0A3D5JWM9-F1
#
_cell.length_a   1.000
_cell.length_b   1.000
_cell.length_c   1.000
_cell.angle_alpha   90.00
_cell.angle_beta   90.00
_cell.angle_gamma   90.00
#
_symmetry.space_group_name_H-M   'P 1'
#
loop_
_entity.id
_entity.type
_entity.pdbx_description
1 polymer ?
#
loop_
_entity_poly.entity_id
_entity_poly.type
_entity_poly.pdbx_seq_one_letter_code
_entity_poly.pdbx_strand_id
1 'polypeptide(L)'
;VRLLAFALNADDRLEFGRGLSVDDEPDLWRRDYTGDIELWIELGQPDESRLRKAAGRARAVQLVTYGGRAADIWWDRNASALKKLALLEVMDLPGEFVTEWGAQIERTMRWDVLIQDGEVQLMSDKAQLSVIPTWRKQKPQA
;
A
#
# COMPACT_ATOMS: atom_id res chain seq x y z
N VAL A 1 2.16 -7.11 -5.27
CA VAL A 1 2.00 -5.87 -4.45
C VAL A 1 1.24 -6.10 -3.16
N ARG A 2 0.00 -6.65 -3.14
CA ARG A 2 -0.78 -6.91 -1.90
C ARG A 2 0.00 -7.59 -0.78
N LEU A 3 0.81 -8.61 -1.10
CA LEU A 3 1.67 -9.28 -0.12
C LEU A 3 2.73 -8.37 0.51
N LEU A 4 3.35 -7.50 -0.29
CA LEU A 4 4.34 -6.54 0.23
C LEU A 4 3.66 -5.46 1.08
N ALA A 5 2.49 -4.98 0.65
CA ALA A 5 1.68 -4.06 1.46
C ALA A 5 1.27 -4.68 2.79
N PHE A 6 0.99 -5.99 2.82
CA PHE A 6 0.79 -6.74 4.07
C PHE A 6 2.05 -6.72 4.94
N ALA A 7 3.20 -7.09 4.39
CA ALA A 7 4.46 -7.15 5.15
C ALA A 7 4.88 -5.78 5.72
N LEU A 8 4.67 -4.70 4.96
CA LEU A 8 4.95 -3.33 5.38
C LEU A 8 4.05 -2.82 6.51
N ASN A 9 2.89 -3.44 6.70
CA ASN A 9 1.89 -3.03 7.70
C ASN A 9 1.53 -4.21 8.63
N ALA A 10 2.42 -5.20 8.75
CA ALA A 10 2.10 -6.50 9.33
C ALA A 10 1.58 -6.33 10.78
N ASP A 11 0.41 -6.91 11.00
CA ASP A 11 -0.33 -6.87 12.26
C ASP A 11 -1.21 -8.12 12.30
N ASP A 12 -1.39 -8.70 13.48
CA ASP A 12 -2.19 -9.91 13.68
C ASP A 12 -3.64 -9.77 13.18
N ARG A 13 -4.11 -8.53 13.05
CA ARG A 13 -5.48 -8.18 12.65
C ARG A 13 -5.58 -7.58 11.25
N LEU A 14 -4.46 -7.50 10.52
CA LEU A 14 -4.47 -7.06 9.13
C LEU A 14 -5.04 -8.18 8.26
N GLU A 15 -6.02 -7.85 7.42
CA GLU A 15 -6.73 -8.81 6.59
C GLU A 15 -6.79 -8.32 5.13
N PHE A 16 -6.81 -9.27 4.19
CA PHE A 16 -7.08 -8.96 2.78
C PHE A 16 -8.57 -8.73 2.57
N GLY A 17 -8.93 -7.57 2.01
CA GLY A 17 -10.30 -7.32 1.55
C GLY A 17 -10.56 -7.88 0.16
N ARG A 18 -11.70 -7.56 -0.43
CA ARG A 18 -12.02 -7.91 -1.84
C ARG A 18 -11.56 -6.86 -2.86
N GLY A 19 -11.06 -5.71 -2.41
CA GLY A 19 -10.43 -4.68 -3.25
C GLY A 19 -11.30 -4.25 -4.43
N LEU A 20 -10.72 -4.21 -5.64
CA LEU A 20 -11.39 -3.78 -6.88
C LEU A 20 -12.67 -4.55 -7.24
N SER A 21 -12.92 -5.72 -6.63
CA SER A 21 -14.15 -6.48 -6.88
C SER A 21 -15.37 -5.93 -6.13
N VAL A 22 -15.18 -5.04 -5.13
CA VAL A 22 -16.27 -4.49 -4.31
C VAL A 22 -15.97 -3.06 -3.86
N ASP A 23 -16.91 -2.14 -4.05
CA ASP A 23 -16.73 -0.69 -3.80
C ASP A 23 -16.61 -0.29 -2.32
N ASP A 24 -16.90 -1.20 -1.39
CA ASP A 24 -16.91 -0.93 0.04
C ASP A 24 -15.79 -1.63 0.82
N GLU A 25 -14.89 -2.34 0.12
CA GLU A 25 -13.75 -3.02 0.72
C GLU A 25 -12.40 -2.57 0.11
N PRO A 26 -11.37 -2.35 0.95
CA PRO A 26 -10.01 -2.08 0.50
C PRO A 26 -9.32 -3.31 -0.05
N ASP A 27 -8.10 -3.12 -0.55
CA ASP A 27 -7.18 -4.23 -0.77
C ASP A 27 -6.75 -4.86 0.56
N LEU A 28 -6.48 -4.07 1.59
CA LEU A 28 -6.24 -4.59 2.95
C LEU A 28 -6.84 -3.65 3.98
N TRP A 29 -7.20 -4.18 5.14
CA TRP A 29 -7.61 -3.37 6.28
C TRP A 29 -7.19 -3.96 7.61
N ARG A 30 -7.09 -3.09 8.60
CA ARG A 30 -7.11 -3.48 10.01
C ARG A 30 -8.34 -2.88 10.65
N ARG A 31 -9.08 -3.70 11.38
CA ARG A 31 -10.28 -3.28 12.13
C ARG A 31 -10.05 -3.49 13.62
N ASP A 32 -10.64 -2.65 14.45
CA ASP A 32 -10.64 -2.85 15.91
C ASP A 32 -11.68 -3.89 16.34
N TYR A 33 -11.75 -4.22 17.63
CA TYR A 33 -12.60 -5.30 18.14
C TYR A 33 -14.11 -5.00 18.02
N THR A 34 -14.46 -3.75 17.73
CA THR A 34 -15.84 -3.32 17.50
C THR A 34 -16.22 -3.35 16.02
N GLY A 35 -15.23 -3.53 15.14
CA GLY A 35 -15.40 -3.56 13.68
C GLY A 35 -15.06 -2.23 13.00
N ASP A 36 -14.73 -1.19 13.76
CA ASP A 36 -14.29 0.10 13.21
C ASP A 36 -12.97 -0.05 12.45
N ILE A 37 -12.84 0.65 11.32
CA ILE A 37 -11.65 0.54 10.46
C ILE A 37 -10.55 1.44 11.02
N GLU A 38 -9.46 0.83 11.48
CA GLU A 38 -8.29 1.57 11.93
C GLU A 38 -7.36 1.94 10.77
N LEU A 39 -7.14 1.01 9.84
CA LEU A 39 -6.27 1.20 8.68
C LEU A 39 -6.99 0.70 7.43
N TRP A 40 -7.04 1.54 6.41
CA TRP A 40 -7.51 1.23 5.06
C TRP A 40 -6.33 1.29 4.10
N ILE A 41 -6.01 0.19 3.42
CA ILE A 41 -4.92 0.14 2.43
C ILE A 41 -5.50 -0.08 1.04
N GLU A 42 -5.22 0.86 0.16
CA GLU A 42 -5.60 0.84 -1.25
C GLU A 42 -4.35 0.71 -2.12
N LEU A 43 -4.44 0.01 -3.25
CA LEU A 43 -3.34 -0.14 -4.20
C LEU A 43 -3.69 0.46 -5.57
N GLY A 44 -2.67 0.89 -6.30
CA GLY A 44 -2.80 1.30 -7.69
C GLY A 44 -3.03 2.81 -7.86
N GLN A 45 -4.01 3.20 -8.67
CA GLN A 45 -4.30 4.61 -9.00
C GLN A 45 -5.81 4.89 -8.91
N PRO A 46 -6.43 4.76 -7.72
CA PRO A 46 -7.86 4.97 -7.55
C PRO A 46 -8.26 6.41 -7.88
N ASP A 47 -9.54 6.64 -8.10
CA ASP A 47 -10.04 8.00 -8.20
C ASP A 47 -10.02 8.72 -6.84
N GLU A 48 -10.08 10.05 -6.87
CA GLU A 48 -10.10 10.85 -5.63
C GLU A 48 -11.30 10.50 -4.74
N SER A 49 -12.44 10.16 -5.35
CA SER A 49 -13.69 9.88 -4.64
C SER A 49 -13.58 8.66 -3.74
N ARG A 50 -12.90 7.58 -4.19
CA ARG A 50 -12.63 6.38 -3.40
C ARG A 50 -11.75 6.69 -2.18
N LEU A 51 -10.68 7.47 -2.37
CA LEU A 51 -9.79 7.86 -1.27
C LEU A 51 -10.49 8.78 -0.25
N ARG A 52 -11.37 9.67 -0.71
CA ARG A 52 -12.20 10.51 0.18
C ARG A 52 -13.18 9.66 0.99
N LYS A 53 -13.82 8.68 0.36
CA LYS A 53 -14.71 7.72 1.04
C LYS A 53 -13.95 6.90 2.08
N ALA A 54 -12.76 6.40 1.74
CA ALA A 54 -11.89 5.70 2.68
C ALA A 54 -11.52 6.58 3.88
N ALA A 55 -11.13 7.84 3.63
CA ALA A 55 -10.77 8.79 4.69
C ALA A 55 -11.95 9.17 5.61
N GLY A 56 -13.19 9.00 5.16
CA GLY A 56 -14.39 9.15 6.00
C GLY A 56 -14.77 7.90 6.79
N ARG A 57 -14.16 6.74 6.52
CA ARG A 57 -14.51 5.44 7.13
C ARG A 57 -13.41 4.86 8.02
N ALA A 58 -12.17 5.34 7.89
CA ALA A 58 -11.02 4.77 8.57
C ALA A 58 -10.23 5.83 9.35
N ARG A 59 -9.57 5.39 10.44
CA ARG A 59 -8.68 6.26 11.24
C ARG A 59 -7.37 6.59 10.51
N ALA A 60 -6.95 5.74 9.57
CA ALA A 60 -5.82 5.97 8.68
C ALA A 60 -6.09 5.37 7.30
N VAL A 61 -5.58 6.03 6.26
CA VAL A 61 -5.64 5.54 4.88
C VAL A 61 -4.23 5.53 4.30
N GLN A 62 -3.81 4.41 3.75
CA GLN A 62 -2.56 4.28 3.00
C GLN A 62 -2.90 3.93 1.55
N LEU A 63 -2.35 4.69 0.61
CA LEU A 63 -2.33 4.33 -0.80
C LEU A 63 -0.92 3.87 -1.18
N VAL A 64 -0.83 2.71 -1.85
CA VAL A 64 0.41 2.22 -2.45
C VAL A 64 0.29 2.26 -3.97
N THR A 65 0.96 3.23 -4.59
CA THR A 65 1.06 3.33 -6.05
C THR A 65 2.26 2.50 -6.55
N TYR A 66 2.18 1.95 -7.76
CA TYR A 66 3.23 1.07 -8.30
C TYR A 66 3.34 1.06 -9.84
N GLY A 67 2.71 2.02 -10.50
CA GLY A 67 2.56 2.04 -11.97
C GLY A 67 3.71 2.74 -12.72
N GLY A 68 4.83 3.06 -12.06
CA GLY A 68 5.90 3.87 -12.63
C GLY A 68 5.37 5.19 -13.19
N ARG A 69 5.66 5.48 -14.47
CA ARG A 69 5.21 6.71 -15.16
C ARG A 69 3.70 6.95 -15.08
N ALA A 70 2.88 5.90 -15.08
CA ALA A 70 1.43 6.07 -14.95
C ALA A 70 1.03 6.57 -13.56
N ALA A 71 1.74 6.14 -12.51
CA ALA A 71 1.55 6.64 -11.15
C ALA A 71 2.01 8.10 -11.01
N ASP A 72 3.09 8.50 -11.69
CA ASP A 72 3.54 9.91 -11.71
C ASP A 72 2.49 10.82 -12.31
N ILE A 73 1.99 10.48 -13.50
CA ILE A 73 0.95 11.27 -14.18
C ILE A 73 -0.32 11.34 -13.33
N TRP A 74 -0.71 10.22 -12.70
CA TRP A 74 -1.85 10.21 -11.80
C TRP A 74 -1.63 11.11 -10.58
N TRP A 75 -0.43 11.06 -9.98
CA TRP A 75 -0.11 11.89 -8.84
C TRP A 75 -0.15 13.38 -9.19
N ASP A 76 0.48 13.80 -10.28
CA ASP A 76 0.51 15.21 -10.70
C ASP A 76 -0.90 15.80 -10.88
N ARG A 77 -1.84 14.98 -11.36
CA ARG A 77 -3.25 15.37 -11.53
C ARG A 77 -4.02 15.47 -10.22
N ASN A 78 -3.73 14.59 -9.25
CA ASN A 78 -4.55 14.44 -8.04
C ASN A 78 -3.92 15.03 -6.77
N ALA A 79 -2.62 15.34 -6.78
CA ALA A 79 -1.84 15.70 -5.60
C ALA A 79 -2.45 16.88 -4.82
N SER A 80 -2.94 17.91 -5.50
CA SER A 80 -3.55 19.09 -4.86
C SER A 80 -4.74 18.71 -3.97
N ALA A 81 -5.61 17.81 -4.43
CA ALA A 81 -6.75 17.35 -3.66
C ALA A 81 -6.34 16.34 -2.58
N LEU A 82 -5.51 15.36 -2.94
CA LEU A 82 -5.10 14.28 -2.02
C LEU A 82 -4.25 14.78 -0.86
N LYS A 83 -3.46 15.84 -1.05
CA LYS A 83 -2.70 16.47 0.04
C LYS A 83 -3.60 17.05 1.15
N LYS A 84 -4.85 17.40 0.84
CA LYS A 84 -5.83 17.92 1.83
C LYS A 84 -6.43 16.84 2.73
N LEU A 85 -6.35 15.56 2.34
CA LEU A 85 -6.90 14.46 3.13
C LEU A 85 -5.97 14.13 4.31
N ALA A 86 -6.21 14.70 5.49
CA ALA A 86 -5.28 14.60 6.63
C ALA A 86 -4.90 13.16 7.04
N LEU A 87 -5.80 12.19 6.84
CA LEU A 87 -5.59 10.80 7.22
C LEU A 87 -4.89 9.95 6.15
N LEU A 88 -4.67 10.51 4.94
CA LEU A 88 -4.10 9.80 3.80
C LEU A 88 -2.58 9.93 3.73
N GLU A 89 -1.91 8.79 3.61
CA GLU A 89 -0.51 8.66 3.20
C GLU A 89 -0.41 7.99 1.83
N VAL A 90 0.60 8.35 1.04
CA VAL A 90 0.81 7.86 -0.32
C VAL A 90 2.27 7.44 -0.48
N MET A 91 2.46 6.14 -0.59
CA MET A 91 3.73 5.48 -0.86
C MET A 91 3.75 5.01 -2.32
N ASP A 92 4.91 5.08 -2.96
CA ASP A 92 5.12 4.63 -4.33
C ASP A 92 6.25 3.60 -4.37
N LEU A 93 5.94 2.47 -4.99
CA LEU A 93 6.90 1.41 -5.29
C LEU A 93 7.41 1.56 -6.72
N PRO A 94 8.73 1.52 -6.95
CA PRO A 94 9.30 1.52 -8.30
C PRO A 94 8.70 0.41 -9.17
N GLY A 95 8.26 0.76 -10.38
CA GLY A 95 7.59 -0.19 -11.28
C GLY A 95 8.50 -1.34 -11.74
N GLU A 96 9.80 -1.09 -11.87
CA GLU A 96 10.82 -2.11 -12.19
C GLU A 96 10.91 -3.17 -11.08
N PHE A 97 11.02 -2.74 -9.83
CA PHE A 97 11.01 -3.63 -8.67
C PHE A 97 9.72 -4.43 -8.58
N VAL A 98 8.56 -3.81 -8.85
CA VAL A 98 7.26 -4.50 -8.81
C VAL A 98 7.18 -5.60 -9.88
N THR A 99 7.78 -5.36 -11.04
CA THR A 99 7.86 -6.34 -12.13
C THR A 99 8.75 -7.51 -11.72
N GLU A 100 9.93 -7.22 -11.17
CA GLU A 100 10.87 -8.24 -10.70
C GLU A 100 10.29 -9.08 -9.55
N TRP A 101 9.68 -8.42 -8.56
CA TRP A 101 8.97 -9.05 -7.46
C TRP A 101 7.82 -9.94 -7.94
N GLY A 102 7.03 -9.46 -8.89
CA GLY A 102 5.91 -10.20 -9.47
C GLY A 102 6.36 -11.51 -10.13
N ALA A 103 7.56 -11.54 -10.71
CA ALA A 103 8.12 -12.74 -11.34
C ALA A 103 8.52 -13.84 -10.33
N GLN A 104 8.68 -13.51 -9.04
CA GLN A 104 9.06 -14.46 -8.00
C GLN A 104 7.86 -15.07 -7.25
N ILE A 105 6.62 -14.75 -7.65
CA ILE A 105 5.41 -15.22 -6.96
C ILE A 105 5.10 -16.67 -7.33
N GLU A 106 4.94 -17.50 -6.31
CA GLU A 106 4.57 -18.91 -6.44
C GLU A 106 3.26 -19.22 -5.70
N ARG A 107 2.61 -20.34 -6.04
CA ARG A 107 1.38 -20.79 -5.35
C ARG A 107 1.60 -21.03 -3.86
N THR A 108 2.80 -21.47 -3.49
CA THR A 108 3.25 -21.65 -2.11
C THR A 108 4.64 -21.08 -2.04
N MET A 109 4.86 -20.14 -1.12
CA MET A 109 6.10 -19.40 -1.02
C MET A 109 6.39 -19.06 0.44
N ARG A 110 7.68 -18.89 0.74
CA ARG A 110 8.16 -18.39 2.02
C ARG A 110 9.10 -17.22 1.73
N TRP A 111 8.84 -16.10 2.38
CA TRP A 111 9.66 -14.90 2.27
C TRP A 111 10.04 -14.43 3.67
N ASP A 112 11.32 -14.15 3.87
CA ASP A 112 11.81 -13.37 4.97
C ASP A 112 11.84 -11.90 4.52
N VAL A 113 11.22 -11.02 5.31
CA VAL A 113 11.11 -9.60 5.00
C VAL A 113 11.82 -8.81 6.08
N LEU A 114 12.89 -8.11 5.72
CA LEU A 114 13.63 -7.23 6.59
C LEU A 114 13.33 -5.78 6.22
N ILE A 115 12.90 -4.98 7.19
CA ILE A 115 12.63 -3.55 6.99
C ILE A 115 13.57 -2.78 7.91
N GLN A 116 14.44 -1.95 7.33
CA GLN A 116 15.42 -1.17 8.07
C GLN A 116 15.64 0.18 7.37
N ASP A 117 15.56 1.28 8.13
CA ASP A 117 15.84 2.64 7.63
C ASP A 117 15.07 3.02 6.35
N GLY A 118 13.87 2.47 6.19
CA GLY A 118 13.02 2.67 5.00
C GLY A 118 13.33 1.76 3.81
N GLU A 119 14.41 0.99 3.85
CA GLU A 119 14.68 -0.08 2.89
C GLU A 119 13.93 -1.35 3.28
N VAL A 120 13.40 -2.04 2.26
CA VAL A 120 12.77 -3.35 2.40
C VAL A 120 13.60 -4.36 1.62
N GLN A 121 14.09 -5.39 2.31
CA GLN A 121 14.71 -6.55 1.70
C GLN A 121 13.77 -7.75 1.77
N LEU A 122 13.59 -8.40 0.62
CA LEU A 122 12.77 -9.60 0.44
C LEU A 122 13.69 -10.75 0.09
N MET A 123 13.71 -11.77 0.92
CA MET A 123 14.59 -12.94 0.76
C MET A 123 13.78 -14.23 0.73
N SER A 124 14.15 -15.13 -0.15
CA SER A 124 13.69 -16.51 -0.21
C SER A 124 14.90 -17.43 -0.49
N ASP A 125 14.65 -18.72 -0.65
CA ASP A 125 15.66 -19.69 -1.10
C ASP A 125 16.12 -19.47 -2.55
N LYS A 126 15.35 -18.73 -3.37
CA LYS A 126 15.59 -18.55 -4.81
C LYS A 126 15.96 -17.13 -5.21
N ALA A 127 15.59 -16.13 -4.42
CA ALA A 127 15.73 -14.74 -4.81
C ALA A 127 15.94 -13.82 -3.60
N GLN A 128 16.70 -12.75 -3.83
CA GLN A 128 16.89 -11.64 -2.91
C GLN A 128 16.68 -10.33 -3.66
N LEU A 129 15.75 -9.53 -3.19
CA LEU A 129 15.36 -8.26 -3.78
C LEU A 129 15.39 -7.16 -2.73
N SER A 130 15.67 -5.94 -3.15
CA SER A 130 15.63 -4.76 -2.27
C SER A 130 14.86 -3.63 -2.92
N VAL A 131 14.19 -2.82 -2.12
CA VAL A 131 13.52 -1.60 -2.56
C VAL A 131 13.50 -0.56 -1.45
N ILE A 132 13.66 0.69 -1.82
CA ILE A 132 13.34 1.83 -0.96
C ILE A 132 12.05 2.45 -1.51
N PRO A 133 10.90 2.26 -0.86
CA PRO A 133 9.67 2.93 -1.27
C PRO A 133 9.83 4.44 -1.15
N THR A 134 9.23 5.17 -2.09
CA THR A 134 9.23 6.64 -2.05
C THR A 134 7.92 7.13 -1.47
N TRP A 135 7.96 8.18 -0.64
CA TRP A 135 6.76 8.78 -0.09
C TRP A 135 6.37 10.02 -0.89
N ARG A 136 5.24 9.94 -1.61
CA ARG A 136 4.63 11.11 -2.28
C ARG A 136 3.92 12.01 -1.27
N LYS A 137 3.43 11.41 -0.19
CA LYS A 137 2.84 12.09 0.97
C LYS A 137 2.97 11.18 2.20
N GLN A 138 3.50 11.70 3.28
CA GLN A 138 3.61 11.00 4.56
C GLN A 138 3.13 11.92 5.66
N LYS A 139 2.53 11.37 6.73
CA LYS A 139 2.33 12.16 7.94
C LYS A 139 3.70 12.53 8.52
N PRO A 140 3.87 13.72 9.11
CA PRO A 140 5.07 14.03 9.87
C PRO A 140 5.28 12.95 10.94
N GLN A 141 6.48 12.39 11.04
CA GLN A 141 6.84 11.60 12.22
C GLN A 141 6.84 12.55 13.42
N ALA A 142 6.10 12.17 14.47
CA ALA A 142 5.95 12.92 15.70
C ALA A 142 7.25 12.90 16.52
#